data_AF-A0AAD5DI55-F1
#
_entry.id   AF-A0AAD5DI55-F1
#
_cell.length_a   1.000
_cell.length_b   1.000
_cell.length_c   1.000
_cell.angle_alpha   90.00
_cell.angle_beta   90.00
_cell.angle_gamma   90.00
#
_symmetry.space_group_name_H-M   'P 1'
#
loop_
_entity.id
_entity.type
_entity.pdbx_description
1 polymer ?
#
loop_
_entity_poly.entity_id
_entity_poly.type
_entity_poly.pdbx_seq_one_letter_code
_entity_poly.pdbx_strand_id
1 'polypeptide(L)'
;MEELSSVAGQATETAGQPPAELNTTITRTHSMQVAGYMVAASNGQVADIAAAITAFDAEDLQSGYTTPITQFPYGWAPSEVFYNVPALGDTQLNLSACAVAGILVGDIDKWNDPVLKRLNPEADLPDLDITLVYLNLSMPITLTLTQYLTDNCKAWKYGVLDNLGEVVADVTNLMPSTDVEYNWRAVNATEGAVCIGASMPVGKYVAQYPAAMQYAALEVADGEFVEPTGELNATAVAELVKLAPAAGDASAGWSAFNSISSPGRYPVCYWGFATLASDLTAEGARGLYIRDVAGHLLTPEGQELVGTDSDEYPLPKPLMPAALDAWASIKTAASDVVTGIPVPVVAESAAPAPTPAPAPGSGAAGMAAGAPLLAAALAAVLMLA
;
A
#
# COMPACT_ATOMS: atom_id res chain seq x y z
N MET A 1 -1.37 -4.90 -15.35
CA MET A 1 -0.86 -3.51 -15.47
C MET A 1 -1.06 -2.90 -16.86
N GLU A 2 -0.74 -3.57 -17.98
CA GLU A 2 -1.23 -3.13 -19.31
C GLU A 2 -2.77 -3.15 -19.41
N GLU A 3 -3.44 -4.05 -18.67
CA GLU A 3 -4.91 -4.15 -18.68
C GLU A 3 -5.65 -3.22 -17.70
N LEU A 4 -5.08 -2.78 -16.58
CA LEU A 4 -5.68 -1.66 -15.82
C LEU A 4 -5.76 -0.37 -16.67
N SER A 5 -4.78 -0.20 -17.56
CA SER A 5 -4.78 0.85 -18.58
C SER A 5 -5.79 0.60 -19.70
N SER A 6 -6.12 -0.67 -19.98
CA SER A 6 -7.13 -1.07 -20.97
C SER A 6 -8.54 -1.02 -20.38
N VAL A 7 -8.74 -1.26 -19.09
CA VAL A 7 -10.02 -1.08 -18.37
C VAL A 7 -10.34 0.40 -18.25
N ALA A 8 -9.38 1.27 -17.95
CA ALA A 8 -9.54 2.71 -18.11
C ALA A 8 -9.77 3.10 -19.59
N GLY A 9 -9.21 2.35 -20.54
CA GLY A 9 -9.41 2.49 -21.99
C GLY A 9 -10.74 1.92 -22.55
N GLN A 10 -11.37 0.96 -21.87
CA GLN A 10 -12.58 0.25 -22.28
C GLN A 10 -13.81 0.81 -21.54
N ALA A 11 -13.64 1.24 -20.29
CA ALA A 11 -14.60 2.09 -19.59
C ALA A 11 -14.82 3.42 -20.34
N THR A 12 -13.77 3.94 -20.99
CA THR A 12 -13.83 5.13 -21.86
C THR A 12 -14.47 4.89 -23.23
N GLU A 13 -14.60 3.63 -23.71
CA GLU A 13 -15.34 3.32 -24.94
C GLU A 13 -16.86 3.22 -24.73
N THR A 14 -17.29 2.86 -23.51
CA THR A 14 -18.73 2.58 -23.24
C THR A 14 -19.45 3.70 -22.49
N ALA A 15 -18.70 4.60 -21.82
CA ALA A 15 -19.27 5.72 -21.06
C ALA A 15 -18.47 7.02 -21.29
N GLY A 16 -18.65 7.63 -22.47
CA GLY A 16 -18.22 9.00 -22.76
C GLY A 16 -16.71 9.19 -22.84
N GLN A 17 -16.19 9.37 -24.06
CA GLN A 17 -14.80 9.83 -24.22
C GLN A 17 -14.60 11.18 -23.50
N PRO A 18 -13.46 11.38 -22.81
CA PRO A 18 -13.06 12.72 -22.41
C PRO A 18 -12.88 13.59 -23.68
N PRO A 19 -13.18 14.90 -23.61
CA PRO A 19 -12.83 15.83 -24.68
C PRO A 19 -11.37 15.61 -25.11
N ALA A 20 -11.14 15.48 -26.42
CA ALA A 20 -9.84 15.12 -27.00
C ALA A 20 -8.66 16.00 -26.53
N GLU A 21 -8.95 17.20 -26.01
CA GLU A 21 -7.97 18.13 -25.45
C GLU A 21 -7.38 17.66 -24.09
N LEU A 22 -8.13 16.89 -23.28
CA LEU A 22 -7.66 16.34 -22.00
C LEU A 22 -6.76 15.09 -22.15
N ASN A 23 -6.77 14.47 -23.33
CA ASN A 23 -6.02 13.24 -23.62
C ASN A 23 -4.56 13.49 -24.06
N THR A 24 -4.16 14.76 -24.21
CA THR A 24 -2.87 15.13 -24.84
C THR A 24 -1.67 15.15 -23.89
N THR A 25 -1.88 14.94 -22.58
CA THR A 25 -0.81 15.07 -21.56
C THR A 25 -0.75 13.90 -20.57
N ILE A 26 -1.30 12.73 -20.90
CA ILE A 26 -0.87 11.48 -20.22
C ILE A 26 0.23 10.88 -21.08
N THR A 27 1.45 11.43 -20.95
CA THR A 27 2.62 10.86 -21.61
C THR A 27 2.93 9.51 -20.96
N ARG A 28 2.50 8.41 -21.59
CA ARG A 28 3.00 7.06 -21.29
C ARG A 28 4.49 7.03 -21.61
N THR A 29 5.31 7.17 -20.58
CA THR A 29 6.75 6.97 -20.70
C THR A 29 7.14 5.75 -19.89
N HIS A 30 7.32 4.62 -20.59
CA HIS A 30 8.20 3.56 -20.09
C HIS A 30 9.62 4.10 -20.20
N SER A 31 10.10 4.78 -19.17
CA SER A 31 11.54 5.02 -19.04
C SER A 31 11.92 4.98 -17.59
N MET A 32 12.48 3.84 -17.23
CA MET A 32 13.20 3.66 -15.99
C MET A 32 14.49 4.48 -16.02
N GLN A 33 14.51 5.65 -15.39
CA GLN A 33 15.72 6.26 -14.86
C GLN A 33 15.38 6.86 -13.49
N VAL A 34 16.02 6.31 -12.44
CA VAL A 34 15.76 6.56 -11.00
C VAL A 34 14.34 6.13 -10.55
N ALA A 35 13.85 5.02 -11.09
CA ALA A 35 12.42 4.79 -11.32
C ALA A 35 11.90 3.46 -10.77
N GLY A 36 11.34 3.50 -9.55
CA GLY A 36 10.38 2.53 -9.00
C GLY A 36 8.97 3.14 -8.81
N TYR A 37 8.68 4.25 -9.49
CA TYR A 37 7.47 5.03 -9.32
C TYR A 37 6.57 4.94 -10.56
N MET A 38 5.26 4.77 -10.35
CA MET A 38 4.29 5.40 -11.25
C MET A 38 4.26 6.89 -10.90
N VAL A 39 5.23 7.66 -11.41
CA VAL A 39 5.22 9.13 -11.44
C VAL A 39 5.17 9.49 -12.92
N ALA A 40 4.02 9.93 -13.40
CA ALA A 40 3.93 10.62 -14.68
C ALA A 40 4.68 11.96 -14.54
N ALA A 41 5.96 12.00 -14.94
CA ALA A 41 6.78 13.19 -14.84
C ALA A 41 6.12 14.38 -15.57
N SER A 42 5.70 15.39 -14.81
CA SER A 42 5.52 16.74 -15.33
C SER A 42 6.36 17.70 -14.48
N ASN A 43 7.53 18.08 -15.01
CA ASN A 43 8.30 19.29 -14.71
C ASN A 43 8.32 19.83 -13.26
N GLY A 44 8.46 18.98 -12.23
CA GLY A 44 8.58 19.45 -10.84
C GLY A 44 7.26 19.84 -10.17
N GLN A 45 6.12 19.37 -10.68
CA GLN A 45 4.82 19.40 -10.00
C GLN A 45 4.29 17.97 -9.89
N VAL A 46 3.51 17.69 -8.83
CA VAL A 46 2.93 16.38 -8.52
C VAL A 46 2.43 15.73 -9.81
N ALA A 47 3.00 14.58 -10.16
CA ALA A 47 2.52 13.76 -11.25
C ALA A 47 1.02 13.51 -11.05
N ASP A 48 0.22 13.78 -12.08
CA ASP A 48 -1.23 13.90 -11.99
C ASP A 48 -1.93 12.79 -11.19
N ILE A 49 -1.44 11.55 -11.23
CA ILE A 49 -1.73 10.51 -10.24
C ILE A 49 -0.42 9.78 -9.98
N ALA A 50 0.01 9.67 -8.73
CA ALA A 50 1.14 8.82 -8.35
C ALA A 50 0.63 7.57 -7.60
N ALA A 51 0.88 6.39 -8.15
CA ALA A 51 0.74 5.14 -7.40
C ALA A 51 2.11 4.80 -6.79
N ALA A 52 2.16 4.74 -5.46
CA ALA A 52 3.36 4.47 -4.70
C ALA A 52 3.19 3.19 -3.89
N ILE A 53 4.24 2.36 -3.82
CA ILE A 53 4.24 1.16 -2.99
C ILE A 53 4.75 1.41 -1.56
N THR A 54 5.01 2.68 -1.21
CA THR A 54 5.24 3.15 0.16
C THR A 54 4.31 4.28 0.52
N ALA A 55 3.97 4.31 1.79
CA ALA A 55 3.60 5.54 2.43
C ALA A 55 4.85 6.35 2.76
N PHE A 56 4.79 7.66 2.57
CA PHE A 56 5.87 8.53 3.05
C PHE A 56 5.49 9.08 4.42
N ASP A 57 6.49 9.42 5.23
CA ASP A 57 6.27 10.18 6.46
C ASP A 57 5.66 11.55 6.10
N ALA A 58 4.80 12.09 6.96
CA ALA A 58 4.08 13.33 6.64
C ALA A 58 5.00 14.53 6.36
N GLU A 59 6.15 14.58 7.02
CA GLU A 59 7.17 15.61 6.78
C GLU A 59 7.89 15.39 5.43
N ASP A 60 8.23 14.13 5.10
CA ASP A 60 8.87 13.77 3.82
C ASP A 60 7.91 13.90 2.63
N LEU A 61 6.65 13.51 2.81
CA LEU A 61 5.52 13.79 1.91
C LEU A 61 5.53 15.27 1.51
N GLN A 62 5.83 16.17 2.45
CA GLN A 62 5.77 17.61 2.21
C GLN A 62 7.10 18.20 1.71
N SER A 63 8.24 17.65 2.14
CA SER A 63 9.57 18.25 1.91
C SER A 63 9.98 18.35 0.44
N GLY A 64 9.43 17.49 -0.42
CA GLY A 64 9.70 17.45 -1.87
C GLY A 64 8.69 18.21 -2.74
N TYR A 65 7.59 18.71 -2.17
CA TYR A 65 6.49 19.29 -2.92
C TYR A 65 6.09 20.66 -2.39
N THR A 66 5.87 21.61 -3.31
CA THR A 66 5.42 22.97 -2.96
C THR A 66 3.95 23.03 -2.57
N THR A 67 3.20 21.96 -2.79
CA THR A 67 1.76 21.83 -2.52
C THR A 67 1.55 20.73 -1.49
N PRO A 68 0.61 20.90 -0.54
CA PRO A 68 0.19 19.81 0.33
C PRO A 68 -0.24 18.57 -0.45
N ILE A 69 0.10 17.39 0.05
CA ILE A 69 -0.26 16.11 -0.58
C ILE A 69 -1.10 15.25 0.35
N THR A 70 -2.03 14.52 -0.27
CA THR A 70 -2.90 13.55 0.39
C THR A 70 -2.59 12.17 -0.16
N GLN A 71 -2.50 11.19 0.73
CA GLN A 71 -2.28 9.79 0.39
C GLN A 71 -3.39 8.92 0.98
N PHE A 72 -3.73 7.83 0.31
CA PHE A 72 -4.60 6.78 0.86
C PHE A 72 -4.24 5.39 0.30
N PRO A 73 -4.37 4.32 1.09
CA PRO A 73 -4.12 2.96 0.63
C PRO A 73 -5.26 2.47 -0.26
N TYR A 74 -4.93 1.67 -1.27
CA TYR A 74 -5.92 1.00 -2.12
C TYR A 74 -5.78 -0.53 -2.14
N GLY A 75 -4.62 -1.05 -1.73
CA GLY A 75 -4.32 -2.48 -1.77
C GLY A 75 -3.02 -2.79 -1.03
N TRP A 76 -2.68 -4.08 -0.93
CA TRP A 76 -1.45 -4.54 -0.30
C TRP A 76 -1.05 -5.91 -0.83
N ALA A 77 0.22 -6.27 -0.69
CA ALA A 77 0.65 -7.64 -0.95
C ALA A 77 1.89 -8.04 -0.13
N PRO A 78 2.06 -9.34 0.16
CA PRO A 78 3.29 -9.87 0.72
C PRO A 78 4.44 -9.77 -0.30
N SER A 79 5.65 -9.56 0.20
CA SER A 79 6.88 -9.62 -0.57
C SER A 79 7.52 -10.98 -0.41
N GLU A 80 7.53 -11.78 -1.46
CA GLU A 80 8.12 -13.10 -1.40
C GLU A 80 9.66 -13.04 -1.32
N VAL A 81 10.24 -14.09 -0.75
CA VAL A 81 11.62 -14.50 -1.03
C VAL A 81 11.52 -15.67 -2.00
N PHE A 82 11.77 -15.43 -3.28
CA PHE A 82 11.65 -16.48 -4.30
C PHE A 82 13.02 -17.00 -4.73
N TYR A 83 13.09 -18.30 -4.99
CA TYR A 83 14.34 -19.01 -5.24
C TYR A 83 14.17 -20.07 -6.33
N ASN A 84 15.29 -20.52 -6.86
CA ASN A 84 15.36 -21.60 -7.84
C ASN A 84 16.29 -22.69 -7.33
N VAL A 85 15.73 -23.67 -6.63
CA VAL A 85 16.47 -24.85 -6.15
C VAL A 85 15.70 -26.09 -6.57
N PRO A 86 15.90 -26.58 -7.81
CA PRO A 86 15.08 -27.67 -8.37
C PRO A 86 15.09 -28.94 -7.52
N ALA A 87 16.19 -29.21 -6.81
CA ALA A 87 16.33 -30.35 -5.91
C ALA A 87 15.30 -30.37 -4.76
N LEU A 88 14.74 -29.21 -4.39
CA LEU A 88 13.70 -29.13 -3.37
C LEU A 88 12.33 -29.61 -3.86
N GLY A 89 12.08 -29.66 -5.18
CA GLY A 89 10.78 -30.04 -5.71
C GLY A 89 9.65 -29.18 -5.12
N ASP A 90 8.68 -29.85 -4.48
CA ASP A 90 7.54 -29.20 -3.80
C ASP A 90 7.80 -28.93 -2.30
N THR A 91 9.00 -29.23 -1.80
CA THR A 91 9.35 -28.96 -0.41
C THR A 91 9.49 -27.44 -0.18
N GLN A 92 8.61 -26.92 0.67
CA GLN A 92 8.61 -25.53 1.11
C GLN A 92 9.89 -25.22 1.91
N LEU A 93 10.65 -24.20 1.48
CA LEU A 93 11.79 -23.69 2.24
C LEU A 93 11.32 -22.75 3.34
N ASN A 94 11.88 -22.91 4.53
CA ASN A 94 11.72 -22.06 5.70
C ASN A 94 12.98 -21.22 5.91
N LEU A 95 12.81 -19.92 6.09
CA LEU A 95 13.89 -18.98 6.38
C LEU A 95 13.56 -18.16 7.63
N SER A 96 14.51 -18.07 8.56
CA SER A 96 14.47 -17.10 9.64
C SER A 96 15.01 -15.75 9.20
N ALA A 97 14.71 -14.69 9.95
CA ALA A 97 15.31 -13.38 9.73
C ALA A 97 16.85 -13.45 9.67
N CYS A 98 17.49 -14.25 10.53
CA CYS A 98 18.93 -14.40 10.47
C CYS A 98 19.45 -15.22 9.28
N ALA A 99 18.67 -16.17 8.76
CA ALA A 99 19.02 -16.84 7.51
C ALA A 99 18.94 -15.86 6.32
N VAL A 100 17.88 -15.06 6.25
CA VAL A 100 17.73 -14.01 5.22
C VAL A 100 18.88 -12.99 5.31
N ALA A 101 19.19 -12.50 6.52
CA ALA A 101 20.32 -11.61 6.75
C ALA A 101 21.66 -12.24 6.32
N GLY A 102 21.89 -13.51 6.67
CA GLY A 102 23.11 -14.24 6.30
C GLY A 102 23.28 -14.37 4.79
N ILE A 103 22.20 -14.63 4.04
CA ILE A 103 22.23 -14.66 2.57
C ILE A 103 22.56 -13.27 2.01
N LEU A 104 21.90 -12.22 2.51
CA LEU A 104 22.09 -10.85 2.03
C LEU A 104 23.53 -10.34 2.21
N VAL A 105 24.19 -10.72 3.31
CA VAL A 105 25.59 -10.31 3.57
C VAL A 105 26.62 -11.29 3.04
N GLY A 106 26.19 -12.41 2.46
CA GLY A 106 27.06 -13.45 1.89
C GLY A 106 27.69 -14.41 2.90
N ASP A 107 27.29 -14.35 4.18
CA ASP A 107 27.71 -15.32 5.21
C ASP A 107 27.10 -16.71 4.96
N ILE A 108 25.95 -16.77 4.29
CA ILE A 108 25.32 -18.00 3.79
C ILE A 108 25.39 -17.95 2.26
N ASP A 109 26.35 -18.68 1.69
CA ASP A 109 26.67 -18.68 0.26
C ASP A 109 26.33 -20.01 -0.45
N LYS A 110 25.82 -20.99 0.29
CA LYS A 110 25.41 -22.31 -0.22
C LYS A 110 24.08 -22.77 0.34
N TRP A 111 23.28 -23.44 -0.49
CA TRP A 111 21.97 -23.96 -0.08
C TRP A 111 22.04 -25.03 1.01
N ASN A 112 23.13 -25.80 1.07
CA ASN A 112 23.34 -26.82 2.10
C ASN A 112 23.95 -26.30 3.41
N ASP A 113 23.98 -24.98 3.61
CA ASP A 113 24.52 -24.36 4.82
C ASP A 113 23.88 -24.94 6.10
N PRO A 114 24.66 -25.15 7.19
CA PRO A 114 24.13 -25.72 8.43
C PRO A 114 22.97 -24.93 9.06
N VAL A 115 22.87 -23.62 8.83
CA VAL A 115 21.73 -22.79 9.25
C VAL A 115 20.48 -23.19 8.49
N LEU A 116 20.55 -23.26 7.15
CA LEU A 116 19.42 -23.64 6.30
C LEU A 116 18.96 -25.07 6.57
N LYS A 117 19.90 -26.01 6.72
CA LYS A 117 19.59 -27.42 7.09
C LYS A 117 18.87 -27.56 8.41
N ARG A 118 19.24 -26.75 9.41
CA ARG A 118 18.58 -26.80 10.73
C ARG A 118 17.14 -26.29 10.68
N LEU A 119 16.88 -25.30 9.83
CA LEU A 119 15.52 -24.76 9.61
C LEU A 119 14.67 -25.71 8.76
N ASN A 120 15.31 -26.55 7.94
CA ASN A 120 14.66 -27.41 6.94
C ASN A 120 15.14 -28.87 7.06
N PRO A 121 14.88 -29.57 8.18
CA PRO A 121 15.41 -30.91 8.41
C PRO A 121 14.87 -31.97 7.44
N GLU A 122 13.69 -31.74 6.87
CA GLU A 122 13.05 -32.63 5.89
C GLU A 122 13.44 -32.29 4.43
N ALA A 123 14.24 -31.25 4.21
CA ALA A 123 14.64 -30.79 2.89
C ALA A 123 16.03 -31.33 2.49
N ASP A 124 16.10 -31.94 1.30
CA ASP A 124 17.36 -32.37 0.70
C ASP A 124 18.10 -31.19 0.05
N LEU A 125 18.69 -30.34 0.89
CA LEU A 125 19.38 -29.13 0.44
C LEU A 125 20.71 -29.46 -0.29
N PRO A 126 20.87 -29.06 -1.56
CA PRO A 126 22.02 -29.42 -2.39
C PRO A 126 23.27 -28.59 -2.07
N ASP A 127 24.45 -29.16 -2.33
CA ASP A 127 25.71 -28.40 -2.38
C ASP A 127 25.75 -27.54 -3.65
N LEU A 128 24.99 -26.45 -3.60
CA LEU A 128 24.76 -25.52 -4.68
C LEU A 128 25.03 -24.11 -4.18
N ASP A 129 25.80 -23.34 -4.94
CA ASP A 129 26.11 -21.95 -4.61
C ASP A 129 24.84 -21.09 -4.70
N ILE A 130 24.70 -20.14 -3.77
CA ILE A 130 23.63 -19.15 -3.77
C ILE A 130 24.06 -18.00 -4.67
N THR A 131 23.19 -17.66 -5.63
CA THR A 131 23.33 -16.44 -6.43
C THR A 131 22.29 -15.43 -5.96
N LEU A 132 22.73 -14.33 -5.33
CA LEU A 132 21.81 -13.32 -4.82
C LEU A 132 21.38 -12.37 -5.94
N VAL A 133 20.13 -12.45 -6.36
CA VAL A 133 19.48 -11.44 -7.18
C VAL A 133 18.92 -10.37 -6.26
N TYR A 134 19.34 -9.11 -6.40
CA TYR A 134 18.81 -8.03 -5.59
C TYR A 134 18.43 -6.83 -6.45
N LEU A 135 17.40 -6.12 -6.00
CA LEU A 135 16.96 -4.89 -6.63
C LEU A 135 17.81 -3.73 -6.12
N ASN A 136 18.67 -3.21 -6.98
CA ASN A 136 19.59 -2.10 -6.69
C ASN A 136 18.90 -0.74 -6.86
N LEU A 137 17.72 -0.59 -6.26
CA LEU A 137 16.95 0.65 -6.24
C LEU A 137 16.37 0.84 -4.84
N SER A 138 16.22 2.10 -4.43
CA SER A 138 15.52 2.38 -3.18
C SER A 138 14.06 1.97 -3.32
N MET A 139 13.62 1.02 -2.51
CA MET A 139 12.29 0.43 -2.61
C MET A 139 11.63 0.34 -1.22
N PRO A 140 10.32 0.58 -1.15
CA PRO A 140 9.55 0.45 0.10
C PRO A 140 9.65 -0.93 0.74
N ILE A 141 9.77 -1.93 -0.10
CA ILE A 141 9.89 -3.32 0.30
C ILE A 141 11.20 -3.60 1.03
N THR A 142 12.25 -2.84 0.71
CA THR A 142 13.54 -2.89 1.40
C THR A 142 13.40 -2.36 2.81
N LEU A 143 12.57 -1.34 3.04
CA LEU A 143 12.26 -0.84 4.38
C LEU A 143 11.59 -1.92 5.22
N THR A 144 10.50 -2.53 4.72
CA THR A 144 9.80 -3.59 5.47
C THR A 144 10.70 -4.81 5.70
N LEU A 145 11.48 -5.22 4.70
CA LEU A 145 12.44 -6.32 4.83
C LEU A 145 13.47 -6.02 5.91
N THR A 146 14.16 -4.88 5.83
CA THR A 146 15.24 -4.55 6.77
C THR A 146 14.71 -4.22 8.17
N GLN A 147 13.46 -3.75 8.29
CA GLN A 147 12.74 -3.70 9.56
C GLN A 147 12.56 -5.10 10.16
N TYR A 148 12.05 -6.06 9.37
CA TYR A 148 11.94 -7.46 9.81
C TYR A 148 13.29 -8.03 10.28
N LEU A 149 14.37 -7.76 9.54
CA LEU A 149 15.72 -8.19 9.93
C LEU A 149 16.20 -7.51 11.22
N THR A 150 15.93 -6.20 11.37
CA THR A 150 16.31 -5.43 12.57
C THR A 150 15.63 -5.94 13.82
N ASP A 151 14.34 -6.27 13.73
CA ASP A 151 13.56 -6.72 14.88
C ASP A 151 13.89 -8.15 15.29
N ASN A 152 14.22 -9.01 14.32
CA ASN A 152 14.26 -10.46 14.52
C ASN A 152 15.65 -11.09 14.38
N CYS A 153 16.66 -10.33 13.93
CA CYS A 153 18.03 -10.83 13.84
C CYS A 153 19.06 -9.92 14.49
N LYS A 154 19.57 -10.33 15.65
CA LYS A 154 20.64 -9.60 16.37
C LYS A 154 21.95 -9.46 15.59
N ALA A 155 22.19 -10.32 14.60
CA ALA A 155 23.38 -10.24 13.75
C ALA A 155 23.25 -9.18 12.65
N TRP A 156 22.03 -8.70 12.35
CA TRP A 156 21.78 -7.61 11.42
C TRP A 156 22.26 -6.28 12.03
N LYS A 157 23.20 -5.62 11.35
CA LYS A 157 23.87 -4.41 11.87
C LYS A 157 23.51 -3.13 11.12
N TYR A 158 22.82 -3.25 9.99
CA TYR A 158 22.54 -2.12 9.11
C TYR A 158 21.30 -1.32 9.54
N GLY A 159 20.45 -1.89 10.39
CA GLY A 159 19.18 -1.25 10.77
C GLY A 159 18.19 -1.23 9.61
N VAL A 160 17.28 -0.26 9.62
CA VAL A 160 16.30 -0.07 8.55
C VAL A 160 16.94 0.73 7.42
N LEU A 161 16.87 0.21 6.21
CA LEU A 161 17.44 0.80 5.00
C LEU A 161 16.41 0.91 3.89
N ASP A 162 16.55 1.92 3.04
CA ASP A 162 15.76 2.08 1.83
C ASP A 162 16.37 1.33 0.63
N ASN A 163 17.67 0.95 0.69
CA ASN A 163 18.42 0.27 -0.37
C ASN A 163 19.40 -0.77 0.21
N LEU A 164 19.65 -1.88 -0.51
CA LEU A 164 20.55 -2.97 -0.08
C LEU A 164 22.01 -2.84 -0.57
N GLY A 165 22.35 -1.78 -1.31
CA GLY A 165 23.65 -1.65 -1.99
C GLY A 165 24.86 -1.74 -1.07
N GLU A 166 24.79 -1.15 0.13
CA GLU A 166 25.85 -1.29 1.13
C GLU A 166 25.90 -2.67 1.78
N VAL A 167 24.75 -3.34 1.91
CA VAL A 167 24.61 -4.66 2.53
C VAL A 167 25.32 -5.72 1.70
N VAL A 168 25.17 -5.62 0.37
CA VAL A 168 25.67 -6.60 -0.59
C VAL A 168 27.05 -6.24 -1.15
N ALA A 169 27.71 -5.19 -0.65
CA ALA A 169 28.94 -4.67 -1.22
C ALA A 169 30.09 -5.69 -1.26
N ASP A 170 30.13 -6.60 -0.29
CA ASP A 170 31.15 -7.64 -0.16
C ASP A 170 30.67 -9.03 -0.65
N VAL A 171 29.41 -9.14 -1.10
CA VAL A 171 28.90 -10.38 -1.71
C VAL A 171 29.58 -10.56 -3.06
N THR A 172 29.94 -11.79 -3.41
CA THR A 172 30.68 -12.07 -4.65
C THR A 172 29.82 -12.67 -5.76
N ASN A 173 28.78 -13.43 -5.39
CA ASN A 173 27.86 -14.05 -6.32
C ASN A 173 26.50 -13.34 -6.30
N LEU A 174 26.44 -12.17 -6.94
CA LEU A 174 25.23 -11.34 -6.97
C LEU A 174 24.88 -10.88 -8.40
N MET A 175 23.59 -10.65 -8.60
CA MET A 175 23.00 -10.10 -9.82
C MET A 175 22.23 -8.83 -9.45
N PRO A 176 22.79 -7.63 -9.68
CA PRO A 176 22.05 -6.40 -9.47
C PRO A 176 20.98 -6.25 -10.54
N SER A 177 19.81 -5.81 -10.12
CA SER A 177 18.71 -5.47 -11.02
C SER A 177 18.25 -4.03 -10.79
N THR A 178 17.61 -3.46 -11.80
CA THR A 178 16.81 -2.22 -11.66
C THR A 178 15.35 -2.44 -12.03
N ASP A 179 14.97 -3.68 -12.35
CA ASP A 179 13.65 -4.06 -12.87
C ASP A 179 13.11 -5.25 -12.07
N VAL A 180 11.89 -5.12 -11.57
CA VAL A 180 11.21 -6.19 -10.82
C VAL A 180 10.94 -7.40 -11.71
N GLU A 181 10.58 -7.21 -12.99
CA GLU A 181 10.36 -8.33 -13.92
C GLU A 181 11.67 -9.07 -14.24
N TYR A 182 12.78 -8.33 -14.30
CA TYR A 182 14.10 -8.94 -14.50
C TYR A 182 14.46 -9.90 -13.37
N ASN A 183 14.08 -9.61 -12.13
CA ASN A 183 14.43 -10.45 -10.98
C ASN A 183 13.89 -11.88 -11.14
N TRP A 184 12.64 -12.01 -11.55
CA TRP A 184 12.00 -13.30 -11.81
C TRP A 184 12.66 -14.05 -12.96
N ARG A 185 12.97 -13.35 -14.05
CA ARG A 185 13.70 -13.94 -15.18
C ARG A 185 15.08 -14.43 -14.77
N ALA A 186 15.79 -13.63 -13.98
CA ALA A 186 17.12 -13.95 -13.48
C ALA A 186 17.10 -15.18 -12.57
N VAL A 187 16.19 -15.23 -11.59
CA VAL A 187 16.04 -16.39 -10.70
C VAL A 187 15.62 -17.62 -11.51
N ASN A 188 14.64 -17.50 -12.41
CA ASN A 188 14.18 -18.63 -13.22
C ASN A 188 15.26 -19.20 -14.13
N ALA A 189 16.14 -18.35 -14.67
CA ALA A 189 17.22 -18.76 -15.57
C ALA A 189 18.46 -19.30 -14.84
N THR A 190 18.55 -19.11 -13.52
CA THR A 190 19.78 -19.37 -12.75
C THR A 190 19.48 -20.33 -11.61
N GLU A 191 19.87 -21.60 -11.79
CA GLU A 191 19.83 -22.58 -10.71
C GLU A 191 20.69 -22.09 -9.53
N GLY A 192 20.12 -22.18 -8.32
CA GLY A 192 20.75 -21.69 -7.09
C GLY A 192 20.48 -20.23 -6.79
N ALA A 193 19.79 -19.49 -7.66
CA ALA A 193 19.49 -18.09 -7.41
C ALA A 193 18.36 -17.89 -6.40
N VAL A 194 18.44 -16.78 -5.67
CA VAL A 194 17.40 -16.29 -4.74
C VAL A 194 17.25 -14.80 -4.92
N CYS A 195 16.02 -14.30 -4.89
CA CYS A 195 15.73 -12.88 -4.79
C CYS A 195 15.02 -12.56 -3.47
N ILE A 196 15.52 -11.53 -2.79
CA ILE A 196 15.03 -11.06 -1.50
C ILE A 196 14.71 -9.57 -1.65
N GLY A 197 13.51 -9.15 -1.23
CA GLY A 197 13.13 -7.73 -1.27
C GLY A 197 12.75 -7.24 -2.66
N ALA A 198 12.07 -8.07 -3.44
CA ALA A 198 11.35 -7.65 -4.63
C ALA A 198 10.01 -8.38 -4.66
N SER A 199 8.92 -7.66 -4.92
CA SER A 199 7.60 -8.28 -5.06
C SER A 199 7.14 -8.26 -6.50
N MET A 200 6.76 -9.43 -6.98
CA MET A 200 5.55 -9.52 -7.79
C MET A 200 4.51 -10.25 -6.95
N PRO A 201 3.22 -10.06 -7.26
CA PRO A 201 2.17 -10.85 -6.66
C PRO A 201 2.40 -12.35 -6.76
N VAL A 202 2.08 -13.06 -5.68
CA VAL A 202 2.23 -14.50 -5.58
C VAL A 202 1.49 -15.18 -6.73
N GLY A 203 2.20 -15.98 -7.52
CA GLY A 203 1.56 -16.76 -8.57
C GLY A 203 1.42 -16.07 -9.94
N LYS A 204 1.67 -14.76 -10.08
CA LYS A 204 1.38 -14.03 -11.34
C LYS A 204 2.07 -14.61 -12.57
N TYR A 205 3.31 -15.07 -12.41
CA TYR A 205 4.13 -15.53 -13.54
C TYR A 205 4.43 -17.03 -13.52
N VAL A 206 3.63 -17.84 -12.82
CA VAL A 206 3.86 -19.31 -12.74
C VAL A 206 4.02 -19.94 -14.11
N ALA A 207 3.15 -19.57 -15.05
CA ALA A 207 3.19 -20.10 -16.40
C ALA A 207 4.42 -19.64 -17.20
N GLN A 208 4.98 -18.47 -16.87
CA GLN A 208 6.09 -17.86 -17.61
C GLN A 208 7.46 -18.24 -17.01
N TYR A 209 7.53 -18.39 -15.69
CA TYR A 209 8.77 -18.62 -14.93
C TYR A 209 8.63 -19.79 -13.94
N PRO A 210 8.29 -21.00 -14.40
CA PRO A 210 7.95 -22.13 -13.53
C PRO A 210 9.07 -22.56 -12.57
N ALA A 211 10.34 -22.26 -12.86
CA ALA A 211 11.45 -22.61 -11.98
C ALA A 211 11.64 -21.59 -10.83
N ALA A 212 11.19 -20.35 -10.99
CA ALA A 212 11.27 -19.31 -9.95
C ALA A 212 10.06 -19.32 -8.99
N MET A 213 9.10 -20.22 -9.19
CA MET A 213 7.83 -20.24 -8.46
C MET A 213 7.91 -20.75 -7.03
N GLN A 214 9.10 -21.16 -6.59
CA GLN A 214 9.32 -21.51 -5.20
C GLN A 214 9.56 -20.22 -4.42
N TYR A 215 8.67 -19.94 -3.46
CA TYR A 215 8.86 -18.88 -2.49
C TYR A 215 9.14 -19.48 -1.12
N ALA A 216 9.81 -18.76 -0.22
CA ALA A 216 10.11 -19.21 1.13
C ALA A 216 9.05 -18.74 2.13
N ALA A 217 8.75 -19.60 3.10
CA ALA A 217 8.03 -19.22 4.30
C ALA A 217 9.00 -18.54 5.28
N LEU A 218 8.56 -17.45 5.89
CA LEU A 218 9.38 -16.66 6.81
C LEU A 218 8.98 -16.91 8.26
N GLU A 219 9.96 -16.93 9.15
CA GLU A 219 9.75 -17.11 10.59
C GLU A 219 9.04 -15.87 11.17
N VAL A 220 7.93 -16.11 11.87
CA VAL A 220 7.11 -15.07 12.54
C VAL A 220 7.19 -15.14 14.06
N ALA A 221 7.58 -16.30 14.59
CA ALA A 221 7.90 -16.58 15.98
C ALA A 221 8.79 -17.83 16.00
N ASP A 222 9.47 -18.11 17.13
CA ASP A 222 10.41 -19.23 17.24
C ASP A 222 9.81 -20.55 16.70
N GLY A 223 10.30 -21.00 15.54
CA GLY A 223 9.86 -22.24 14.89
C GLY A 223 8.50 -22.17 14.18
N GLU A 224 7.85 -21.01 14.11
CA GLU A 224 6.62 -20.78 13.35
C GLU A 224 6.94 -20.05 12.04
N PHE A 225 6.61 -20.68 10.90
CA PHE A 225 6.84 -20.14 9.57
C PHE A 225 5.52 -19.91 8.84
N VAL A 226 5.43 -18.78 8.13
CA VAL A 226 4.24 -18.39 7.38
C VAL A 226 4.64 -18.15 5.93
N GLU A 227 3.87 -18.70 5.00
CA GLU A 227 4.01 -18.45 3.56
C GLU A 227 3.57 -17.02 3.21
N PRO A 228 4.07 -16.43 2.11
CA PRO A 228 3.62 -15.13 1.61
C PRO A 228 2.21 -15.21 0.99
N THR A 229 1.26 -15.93 1.59
CA THR A 229 -0.07 -16.14 1.05
C THR A 229 -1.16 -15.83 2.08
N GLY A 230 -2.35 -15.48 1.57
CA GLY A 230 -3.56 -15.33 2.38
C GLY A 230 -3.84 -13.89 2.82
N GLU A 231 -5.06 -13.68 3.31
CA GLU A 231 -5.51 -12.39 3.82
C GLU A 231 -4.83 -12.03 5.15
N LEU A 232 -4.72 -10.72 5.44
CA LEU A 232 -4.31 -10.26 6.78
C LEU A 232 -5.26 -10.80 7.84
N ASN A 233 -4.68 -11.32 8.93
CA ASN A 233 -5.48 -11.76 10.08
C ASN A 233 -6.15 -10.57 10.78
N ALA A 234 -7.21 -10.85 11.55
CA ALA A 234 -8.01 -9.82 12.21
C ALA A 234 -7.21 -8.94 13.18
N THR A 235 -6.16 -9.49 13.81
CA THR A 235 -5.27 -8.75 14.70
C THR A 235 -4.46 -7.72 13.93
N ALA A 236 -3.86 -8.11 12.79
CA ALA A 236 -3.12 -7.20 11.92
C ALA A 236 -4.03 -6.07 11.40
N VAL A 237 -5.24 -6.41 10.96
CA VAL A 237 -6.22 -5.41 10.50
C VAL A 237 -6.59 -4.44 11.62
N ALA A 238 -6.80 -4.94 12.85
CA ALA A 238 -7.13 -4.09 13.99
C ALA A 238 -5.99 -3.12 14.37
N GLU A 239 -4.72 -3.55 14.28
CA GLU A 239 -3.58 -2.65 14.49
C GLU A 239 -3.47 -1.58 13.39
N LEU A 240 -3.66 -1.96 12.13
CA LEU A 240 -3.67 -1.00 11.01
C LEU A 240 -4.76 0.06 11.16
N VAL A 241 -5.96 -0.33 11.60
CA VAL A 241 -7.05 0.62 11.86
C VAL A 241 -6.68 1.66 12.92
N LYS A 242 -5.89 1.29 13.95
CA LYS A 242 -5.42 2.25 14.96
C LYS A 242 -4.37 3.22 14.42
N LEU A 243 -3.61 2.79 13.42
CA LEU A 243 -2.55 3.57 12.79
C LEU A 243 -3.08 4.44 11.64
N ALA A 244 -4.28 4.16 11.14
CA ALA A 244 -4.89 4.93 10.08
C ALA A 244 -5.06 6.40 10.52
N PRO A 245 -4.61 7.38 9.71
CA PRO A 245 -4.80 8.80 9.98
C PRO A 245 -6.28 9.16 10.21
N ALA A 246 -6.52 10.11 11.10
CA ALA A 246 -7.85 10.70 11.23
C ALA A 246 -8.21 11.53 9.99
N ALA A 247 -9.50 11.58 9.66
CA ALA A 247 -10.00 12.36 8.54
C ALA A 247 -9.52 13.82 8.58
N GLY A 248 -8.87 14.26 7.49
CA GLY A 248 -8.41 15.65 7.33
C GLY A 248 -7.12 16.01 8.09
N ASP A 249 -6.46 15.07 8.76
CA ASP A 249 -5.15 15.29 9.37
C ASP A 249 -4.03 15.09 8.34
N ALA A 250 -3.75 16.14 7.57
CA ALA A 250 -2.65 16.14 6.59
C ALA A 250 -1.25 16.05 7.23
N SER A 251 -1.14 16.11 8.57
CA SER A 251 0.12 15.93 9.29
C SER A 251 0.36 14.47 9.73
N ALA A 252 -0.61 13.59 9.51
CA ALA A 252 -0.51 12.16 9.77
C ALA A 252 -0.38 11.38 8.46
N GLY A 253 0.73 10.67 8.29
CA GLY A 253 1.00 9.81 7.13
C GLY A 253 0.59 8.36 7.37
N TRP A 254 0.64 7.53 6.32
CA TRP A 254 0.34 6.10 6.40
C TRP A 254 1.59 5.24 6.61
N SER A 255 2.77 5.85 6.83
CA SER A 255 4.08 5.17 6.87
C SER A 255 4.16 4.05 7.90
N ALA A 256 3.45 4.19 9.01
CA ALA A 256 3.38 3.18 10.07
C ALA A 256 2.82 1.81 9.59
N PHE A 257 2.10 1.76 8.45
CA PHE A 257 1.58 0.51 7.88
C PHE A 257 2.68 -0.45 7.42
N ASN A 258 3.86 0.08 7.08
CA ASN A 258 5.02 -0.71 6.67
C ASN A 258 5.71 -1.39 7.85
N SER A 259 5.44 -0.99 9.09
CA SER A 259 6.15 -1.45 10.29
C SER A 259 5.28 -2.26 11.25
N ILE A 260 4.06 -2.64 10.85
CA ILE A 260 3.20 -3.44 11.73
C ILE A 260 3.71 -4.88 11.88
N SER A 261 3.94 -5.28 13.13
CA SER A 261 4.15 -6.66 13.51
C SER A 261 2.87 -7.25 14.11
N SER A 262 2.48 -8.44 13.66
CA SER A 262 1.31 -9.15 14.18
C SER A 262 1.58 -10.65 14.21
N PRO A 263 1.30 -11.37 15.31
CA PRO A 263 1.50 -12.80 15.38
C PRO A 263 0.79 -13.54 14.23
N GLY A 264 1.49 -14.48 13.60
CA GLY A 264 0.94 -15.30 12.51
C GLY A 264 0.69 -14.55 11.20
N ARG A 265 1.18 -13.32 11.04
CA ARG A 265 1.16 -12.59 9.76
C ARG A 265 2.51 -12.74 9.07
N TYR A 266 2.50 -12.94 7.75
CA TYR A 266 3.72 -12.83 6.96
C TYR A 266 4.43 -11.48 7.22
N PRO A 267 5.75 -11.46 7.50
CA PRO A 267 6.39 -10.29 8.10
C PRO A 267 6.81 -9.22 7.08
N VAL A 268 6.97 -9.57 5.80
CA VAL A 268 7.40 -8.63 4.76
C VAL A 268 6.24 -8.36 3.80
N CYS A 269 5.65 -7.17 3.88
CA CYS A 269 4.58 -6.73 2.99
C CYS A 269 4.84 -5.31 2.48
N TYR A 270 4.22 -4.98 1.36
CA TYR A 270 4.10 -3.62 0.86
C TYR A 270 2.64 -3.23 0.71
N TRP A 271 2.40 -1.93 0.57
CA TRP A 271 1.07 -1.34 0.47
C TRP A 271 1.02 -0.43 -0.76
N GLY A 272 -0.03 -0.59 -1.56
CA GLY A 272 -0.33 0.31 -2.67
C GLY A 272 -1.04 1.56 -2.17
N PHE A 273 -0.49 2.73 -2.48
CA PHE A 273 -1.04 4.02 -2.13
C PHE A 273 -1.25 4.91 -3.35
N ALA A 274 -2.40 5.59 -3.39
CA ALA A 274 -2.60 6.72 -4.30
C ALA A 274 -2.11 7.99 -3.59
N THR A 275 -1.26 8.76 -4.25
CA THR A 275 -0.69 10.02 -3.74
C THR A 275 -1.00 11.16 -4.70
N LEU A 276 -1.69 12.19 -4.21
CA LEU A 276 -2.20 13.31 -5.00
C LEU A 276 -1.95 14.63 -4.26
N ALA A 277 -1.95 15.75 -4.99
CA ALA A 277 -2.05 17.06 -4.35
C ALA A 277 -3.38 17.17 -3.58
N SER A 278 -3.35 17.70 -2.35
CA SER A 278 -4.54 17.89 -1.53
C SER A 278 -5.50 18.94 -2.07
N ASP A 279 -5.02 19.84 -2.93
CA ASP A 279 -5.83 20.86 -3.60
C ASP A 279 -5.55 20.89 -5.11
N LEU A 280 -6.51 20.36 -5.87
CA LEU A 280 -6.51 20.31 -7.33
C LEU A 280 -7.43 21.39 -7.93
N THR A 281 -7.85 22.39 -7.15
CA THR A 281 -8.74 23.46 -7.63
C THR A 281 -8.13 24.23 -8.80
N ALA A 282 -6.81 24.46 -8.78
CA ALA A 282 -6.10 25.15 -9.84
C ALA A 282 -6.08 24.37 -11.18
N GLU A 283 -6.30 23.06 -11.13
CA GLU A 283 -6.36 22.17 -12.31
C GLU A 283 -7.76 22.19 -12.98
N GLY A 284 -8.75 22.89 -12.43
CA GLY A 284 -10.09 22.98 -13.00
C GLY A 284 -10.75 21.61 -13.17
N ALA A 285 -11.36 21.37 -14.33
CA ALA A 285 -12.02 20.08 -14.65
C ALA A 285 -11.04 18.88 -14.68
N ARG A 286 -9.75 19.12 -14.96
CA ARG A 286 -8.71 18.08 -14.93
C ARG A 286 -8.48 17.58 -13.50
N GLY A 287 -8.51 18.46 -12.51
CA GLY A 287 -8.38 18.09 -11.10
C GLY A 287 -9.49 17.14 -10.63
N LEU A 288 -10.72 17.34 -11.13
CA LEU A 288 -11.84 16.43 -10.87
C LEU A 288 -11.59 15.05 -11.48
N TYR A 289 -11.15 14.99 -12.74
CA TYR A 289 -10.82 13.74 -13.41
C TYR A 289 -9.74 12.95 -12.65
N ILE A 290 -8.65 13.62 -12.26
CA ILE A 290 -7.55 13.05 -11.48
C ILE A 290 -8.06 12.43 -10.17
N ARG A 291 -8.85 13.20 -9.40
CA ARG A 291 -9.40 12.74 -8.12
C ARG A 291 -10.32 11.54 -8.32
N ASP A 292 -11.16 11.56 -9.34
CA ASP A 292 -12.14 10.52 -9.59
C ASP A 292 -11.49 9.21 -10.06
N VAL A 293 -10.44 9.25 -10.89
CA VAL A 293 -9.64 8.05 -11.24
C VAL A 293 -9.02 7.43 -9.99
N ALA A 294 -8.42 8.23 -9.12
CA ALA A 294 -7.85 7.72 -7.87
C ALA A 294 -8.93 7.17 -6.93
N GLY A 295 -10.11 7.80 -6.89
CA GLY A 295 -11.26 7.36 -6.13
C GLY A 295 -11.84 6.04 -6.64
N HIS A 296 -11.76 5.78 -7.95
CA HIS A 296 -12.23 4.52 -8.54
C HIS A 296 -11.61 3.30 -7.86
N LEU A 297 -10.35 3.38 -7.46
CA LEU A 297 -9.65 2.31 -6.74
C LEU A 297 -10.35 1.92 -5.42
N LEU A 298 -11.15 2.80 -4.83
CA LEU A 298 -11.87 2.56 -3.58
C LEU A 298 -13.33 2.08 -3.80
N THR A 299 -13.79 1.92 -5.05
CA THR A 299 -15.11 1.33 -5.34
C THR A 299 -15.04 -0.21 -5.31
N PRO A 300 -16.19 -0.91 -5.21
CA PRO A 300 -16.21 -2.37 -5.35
C PRO A 300 -15.53 -2.86 -6.63
N GLU A 301 -15.76 -2.18 -7.75
CA GLU A 301 -15.16 -2.51 -9.04
C GLU A 301 -13.64 -2.25 -9.04
N GLY A 302 -13.19 -1.12 -8.49
CA GLY A 302 -11.77 -0.85 -8.35
C GLY A 302 -11.06 -1.85 -7.45
N GLN A 303 -11.70 -2.27 -6.35
CA GLN A 303 -11.16 -3.29 -5.45
C GLN A 303 -11.13 -4.69 -6.09
N GLU A 304 -12.08 -5.01 -6.98
CA GLU A 304 -12.02 -6.22 -7.81
C GLU A 304 -10.81 -6.17 -8.75
N LEU A 305 -10.58 -5.03 -9.42
CA LEU A 305 -9.42 -4.83 -10.30
C LEU A 305 -8.07 -4.92 -9.56
N VAL A 306 -8.00 -4.43 -8.33
CA VAL A 306 -6.82 -4.62 -7.45
C VAL A 306 -6.56 -6.12 -7.26
N GLY A 307 -7.61 -6.89 -6.98
CA GLY A 307 -7.57 -8.34 -6.80
C GLY A 307 -7.19 -9.14 -8.06
N THR A 308 -7.72 -8.78 -9.23
CA THR A 308 -7.60 -9.60 -10.45
C THR A 308 -6.43 -9.21 -11.36
N ASP A 309 -6.12 -7.92 -11.47
CA ASP A 309 -5.20 -7.42 -12.50
C ASP A 309 -3.84 -7.04 -11.90
N SER A 310 -3.87 -6.53 -10.67
CA SER A 310 -2.68 -6.24 -9.89
C SER A 310 -2.22 -7.44 -9.08
N ASP A 311 -3.08 -8.46 -8.91
CA ASP A 311 -2.89 -9.62 -8.02
C ASP A 311 -2.52 -9.19 -6.58
N GLU A 312 -2.87 -7.96 -6.21
CA GLU A 312 -2.75 -7.45 -4.86
C GLU A 312 -3.99 -7.85 -4.07
N TYR A 313 -3.85 -7.97 -2.76
CA TYR A 313 -5.02 -8.15 -1.92
C TYR A 313 -5.79 -6.81 -1.84
N PRO A 314 -7.13 -6.85 -1.97
CA PRO A 314 -7.96 -5.69 -1.76
C PRO A 314 -7.73 -5.06 -0.37
N LEU A 315 -8.01 -3.76 -0.26
CA LEU A 315 -7.95 -3.03 0.99
C LEU A 315 -8.88 -3.71 2.02
N PRO A 316 -8.37 -4.07 3.22
CA PRO A 316 -9.21 -4.60 4.27
C PRO A 316 -10.41 -3.69 4.56
N LYS A 317 -11.63 -4.25 4.54
CA LYS A 317 -12.88 -3.48 4.71
C LYS A 317 -12.86 -2.50 5.90
N PRO A 318 -12.29 -2.82 7.08
CA PRO A 318 -12.22 -1.88 8.19
C PRO A 318 -11.35 -0.63 7.96
N LEU A 319 -10.46 -0.65 6.97
CA LEU A 319 -9.62 0.49 6.57
C LEU A 319 -10.28 1.40 5.52
N MET A 320 -11.31 0.90 4.83
CA MET A 320 -11.99 1.64 3.77
C MET A 320 -12.52 3.02 4.23
N PRO A 321 -13.13 3.19 5.42
CA PRO A 321 -13.60 4.51 5.85
C PRO A 321 -12.47 5.56 5.90
N ALA A 322 -11.30 5.22 6.44
CA ALA A 322 -10.18 6.14 6.53
C ALA A 322 -9.58 6.48 5.15
N ALA A 323 -9.52 5.51 4.23
CA ALA A 323 -9.10 5.76 2.85
C ALA A 323 -10.09 6.68 2.10
N LEU A 324 -11.40 6.47 2.30
CA LEU A 324 -12.46 7.31 1.73
C LEU A 324 -12.41 8.73 2.28
N ASP A 325 -12.21 8.90 3.57
CA ASP A 325 -12.08 10.22 4.20
C ASP A 325 -10.87 10.99 3.66
N ALA A 326 -9.74 10.30 3.49
CA ALA A 326 -8.55 10.88 2.86
C ALA A 326 -8.83 11.29 1.41
N TRP A 327 -9.40 10.40 0.59
CA TRP A 327 -9.78 10.73 -0.79
C TRP A 327 -10.76 11.91 -0.87
N ALA A 328 -11.80 11.93 -0.03
CA ALA A 328 -12.82 12.98 0.00
C ALA A 328 -12.27 14.34 0.46
N SER A 329 -11.13 14.37 1.17
CA SER A 329 -10.45 15.61 1.58
C SER A 329 -9.78 16.36 0.42
N ILE A 330 -9.57 15.70 -0.72
CA ILE A 330 -8.92 16.28 -1.90
C ILE A 330 -9.85 17.31 -2.56
N LYS A 331 -9.44 18.57 -2.55
CA LYS A 331 -10.23 19.68 -3.10
C LYS A 331 -10.17 19.70 -4.62
N THR A 332 -11.30 20.02 -5.26
CA THR A 332 -11.43 20.20 -6.70
C THR A 332 -12.22 21.48 -6.98
N ALA A 333 -12.05 22.05 -8.17
CA ALA A 333 -12.89 23.17 -8.61
C ALA A 333 -14.36 22.72 -8.71
N ALA A 334 -15.28 23.64 -8.42
CA ALA A 334 -16.67 23.47 -8.80
C ALA A 334 -16.73 23.31 -10.33
N SER A 335 -17.40 22.26 -10.79
CA SER A 335 -17.39 21.87 -12.19
C SER A 335 -18.75 21.29 -12.57
N ASP A 336 -19.30 21.73 -13.70
CA ASP A 336 -20.47 21.09 -14.32
C ASP A 336 -20.08 19.83 -15.11
N VAL A 337 -18.77 19.51 -15.17
CA VAL A 337 -18.25 18.31 -15.85
C VAL A 337 -18.53 17.08 -15.01
N VAL A 338 -19.21 16.11 -15.61
CA VAL A 338 -19.36 14.75 -15.09
C VAL A 338 -18.29 13.89 -15.76
N THR A 339 -17.40 13.29 -14.97
CA THR A 339 -16.27 12.50 -15.47
C THR A 339 -16.69 11.15 -16.04
N GLY A 340 -17.83 10.61 -15.59
CA GLY A 340 -18.31 9.27 -15.95
C GLY A 340 -17.56 8.13 -15.25
N ILE A 341 -16.54 8.45 -14.44
CA ILE A 341 -15.77 7.49 -13.67
C ILE A 341 -16.58 7.08 -12.44
N PRO A 342 -16.77 5.78 -12.17
CA PRO A 342 -17.39 5.34 -10.93
C PRO A 342 -16.51 5.75 -9.74
N VAL A 343 -17.07 6.52 -8.82
CA VAL A 343 -16.40 6.95 -7.58
C VAL A 343 -17.19 6.49 -6.36
N PRO A 344 -16.56 6.39 -5.18
CA PRO A 344 -17.23 5.99 -3.97
C PRO A 344 -18.40 6.91 -3.63
N VAL A 345 -19.50 6.33 -3.15
CA VAL A 345 -20.61 7.11 -2.59
C VAL A 345 -20.22 7.57 -1.20
N VAL A 346 -19.75 8.81 -1.08
CA VAL A 346 -19.59 9.44 0.24
C VAL A 346 -20.99 9.78 0.74
N ALA A 347 -21.42 9.20 1.86
CA ALA A 347 -22.63 9.67 2.52
C ALA A 347 -22.43 11.15 2.84
N GLU A 348 -23.23 12.04 2.24
CA GLU A 348 -23.16 13.46 2.56
C GLU A 348 -23.27 13.61 4.08
N SER A 349 -22.21 14.16 4.68
CA SER A 349 -22.29 14.72 6.02
C SER A 349 -23.43 15.73 5.97
N ALA A 350 -24.56 15.41 6.61
CA ALA A 350 -25.72 16.26 6.63
C ALA A 350 -25.28 17.63 7.16
N ALA A 351 -25.19 18.62 6.28
CA ALA A 351 -25.00 19.99 6.68
C ALA A 351 -26.08 20.30 7.73
N PRO A 352 -25.74 20.90 8.88
CA PRO A 352 -26.74 21.25 9.87
C PRO A 352 -27.79 22.12 9.17
N ALA A 353 -29.05 21.67 9.23
CA ALA A 353 -30.16 22.34 8.57
C ALA A 353 -30.08 23.85 8.86
N PRO A 354 -30.18 24.73 7.84
CA PRO A 354 -30.14 26.16 8.07
C PRO A 354 -31.22 26.51 9.08
N THR A 355 -30.82 27.16 10.19
CA THR A 355 -31.77 27.59 11.21
C THR A 355 -32.81 28.47 10.52
N PRO A 356 -34.12 28.16 10.61
CA PRO A 356 -35.13 28.92 9.90
C PRO A 356 -35.08 30.37 10.36
N ALA A 357 -35.00 31.29 9.40
CA ALA A 357 -35.00 32.72 9.67
C ALA A 357 -36.28 33.08 10.48
N PRO A 358 -36.17 33.95 11.50
CA PRO A 358 -37.34 34.36 12.26
C PRO A 358 -38.35 35.05 11.35
N ALA A 359 -39.60 34.59 11.41
CA ALA A 359 -40.69 35.14 10.62
C ALA A 359 -40.90 36.64 10.91
N PRO A 360 -41.23 37.46 9.90
CA PRO A 360 -41.46 38.88 10.10
C PRO A 360 -42.72 39.10 10.93
N GLY A 361 -42.58 39.81 12.05
CA GLY A 361 -43.67 40.10 12.98
C GLY A 361 -44.73 41.01 12.36
N SER A 362 -46.00 40.61 12.47
CA SER A 362 -47.15 41.49 12.34
C SER A 362 -47.63 41.90 13.74
N GLY A 363 -47.85 43.19 13.93
CA GLY A 363 -48.13 43.78 15.22
C GLY A 363 -49.61 43.76 15.66
N ALA A 364 -49.72 44.04 16.97
CA ALA A 364 -50.78 44.75 17.68
C ALA A 364 -51.97 44.00 18.33
N ALA A 365 -51.88 43.97 19.67
CA ALA A 365 -52.84 44.49 20.65
C ALA A 365 -53.83 43.53 21.36
N GLY A 366 -53.74 43.49 22.71
CA GLY A 366 -54.87 43.21 23.60
C GLY A 366 -54.55 42.54 24.95
N MET A 367 -54.27 43.35 25.98
CA MET A 367 -54.60 43.25 27.45
C MET A 367 -55.09 41.91 28.06
N ALA A 368 -54.87 41.52 29.33
CA ALA A 368 -54.14 42.02 30.49
C ALA A 368 -54.25 40.98 31.65
N ALA A 369 -53.36 41.12 32.65
CA ALA A 369 -53.49 40.79 34.08
C ALA A 369 -53.21 39.36 34.60
N GLY A 370 -52.31 39.28 35.60
CA GLY A 370 -52.34 38.31 36.70
C GLY A 370 -51.06 37.52 36.97
N ALA A 371 -50.16 38.07 37.80
CA ALA A 371 -49.23 37.28 38.64
C ALA A 371 -49.92 36.97 39.99
N PRO A 372 -49.39 36.15 40.95
CA PRO A 372 -48.00 35.65 41.07
C PRO A 372 -47.85 34.22 41.71
N LEU A 373 -46.59 33.88 42.06
CA LEU A 373 -46.11 33.01 43.16
C LEU A 373 -45.90 31.48 43.00
N LEU A 374 -44.60 31.12 43.10
CA LEU A 374 -43.93 30.17 44.03
C LEU A 374 -44.21 28.65 44.04
N ALA A 375 -43.11 27.92 44.32
CA ALA A 375 -42.98 26.56 44.89
C ALA A 375 -43.18 25.36 43.91
N ALA A 376 -42.60 24.17 44.09
CA ALA A 376 -41.46 23.63 44.85
C ALA A 376 -41.29 22.15 44.41
N ALA A 377 -40.04 21.66 44.44
CA ALA A 377 -39.57 20.34 44.90
C ALA A 377 -40.07 18.97 44.34
N LEU A 378 -39.14 18.00 44.50
CA LEU A 378 -39.17 16.51 44.47
C LEU A 378 -38.86 15.81 43.14
N ALA A 379 -37.70 15.12 43.04
CA ALA A 379 -37.40 13.74 43.48
C ALA A 379 -38.05 12.70 42.54
N ALA A 380 -37.41 11.63 42.05
CA ALA A 380 -36.47 10.76 42.74
C ALA A 380 -35.58 9.93 41.78
N VAL A 381 -34.45 9.51 42.34
CA VAL A 381 -33.54 8.45 41.91
C VAL A 381 -34.02 7.09 42.45
N LEU A 382 -33.86 6.01 41.68
CA LEU A 382 -33.74 4.59 42.10
C LEU A 382 -33.05 3.86 40.93
N MET A 383 -31.75 3.53 40.96
CA MET A 383 -31.00 2.49 41.72
C MET A 383 -31.56 1.06 41.62
N LEU A 384 -30.84 0.26 40.82
CA LEU A 384 -30.38 -1.12 41.03
C LEU A 384 -31.37 -2.21 41.52
N ALA A 385 -31.55 -3.20 40.65
CA ALA A 385 -31.41 -4.62 40.98
C ALA A 385 -30.59 -5.29 39.86
#